data_AF-A0A9X3ZFE8-F1
#
_entry.id   AF-A0A9X3ZFE8-F1
#
_cell.length_a   1.000
_cell.length_b   1.000
_cell.length_c   1.000
_cell.angle_alpha   90.00
_cell.angle_beta   90.00
_cell.angle_gamma   90.00
#
_symmetry.space_group_name_H-M   'P 1'
#
loop_
_entity.id
_entity.type
_entity.pdbx_description
1 polymer ?
#
loop_
_entity_poly.entity_id
_entity_poly.type
_entity_poly.pdbx_seq_one_letter_code
_entity_poly.pdbx_strand_id
1 'polypeptide(L)'
;MKPEDFKRWRKALGLSQKDAARALGLKKRVIQYYEKGLRDNRPVAIPLAVSLACYAIAKGVHSYDASDLTADTWRESPKKA
;
A
#
# COMPACT_ATOMS: atom_id res chain seq x y z
N MET A 1 -7.74 0.35 4.88
CA MET A 1 -7.08 1.38 5.72
C MET A 1 -7.93 2.65 5.71
N LYS A 2 -8.11 3.34 6.86
CA LYS A 2 -8.85 4.62 6.91
C LYS A 2 -7.92 5.81 6.58
N PRO A 3 -8.46 6.99 6.17
CA PRO A 3 -7.65 8.19 5.89
C PRO A 3 -6.71 8.59 7.05
N GLU A 4 -7.21 8.52 8.28
CA GLU A 4 -6.44 8.81 9.49
C GLU A 4 -5.28 7.82 9.72
N ASP A 5 -5.51 6.52 9.49
CA ASP A 5 -4.49 5.49 9.58
C ASP A 5 -3.40 5.68 8.52
N PHE A 6 -3.78 6.05 7.30
CA PHE A 6 -2.85 6.31 6.20
C PHE A 6 -1.95 7.52 6.52
N LYS A 7 -2.54 8.59 7.05
CA LYS A 7 -1.78 9.76 7.52
C LYS A 7 -0.85 9.39 8.68
N ARG A 8 -1.31 8.56 9.63
CA ARG A 8 -0.49 8.08 10.76
C ARG A 8 0.68 7.23 10.27
N TRP A 9 0.43 6.27 9.37
CA TRP A 9 1.46 5.44 8.74
C TRP A 9 2.56 6.30 8.11
N ARG A 10 2.18 7.28 7.28
CA ARG A 10 3.14 8.15 6.61
C ARG A 10 4.01 8.92 7.61
N LYS A 11 3.38 9.51 8.63
CA LYS A 11 4.09 10.27 9.67
C LYS A 11 4.99 9.38 10.52
N ALA A 12 4.55 8.18 10.87
CA ALA A 12 5.34 7.23 11.66
C ALA A 12 6.64 6.81 10.95
N LEU A 13 6.64 6.78 9.62
CA LEU A 13 7.82 6.51 8.79
C LEU A 13 8.63 7.78 8.45
N GLY A 14 8.27 8.95 8.99
CA GLY A 14 8.97 10.21 8.70
C GLY A 14 8.81 10.70 7.25
N LEU A 15 7.88 10.16 6.47
CA LEU A 15 7.76 10.45 5.04
C LEU A 15 7.01 11.77 4.80
N SER A 16 7.53 12.62 3.92
CA SER A 16 6.71 13.70 3.35
C SER A 16 5.63 13.13 2.42
N GLN A 17 4.62 13.92 2.05
CA GLN A 17 3.66 13.49 1.02
C GLN A 17 4.33 13.17 -0.33
N LYS A 18 5.45 13.84 -0.65
CA LYS A 18 6.23 13.58 -1.87
C LYS A 18 6.99 12.26 -1.76
N ASP A 19 7.48 11.90 -0.57
CA ASP A 19 8.24 10.66 -0.36
C ASP A 19 7.32 9.45 -0.34
N ALA A 20 6.16 9.56 0.34
CA ALA A 20 5.13 8.53 0.28
C ALA A 20 4.62 8.28 -1.15
N ALA A 21 4.47 9.35 -1.94
CA ALA A 21 4.13 9.24 -3.35
C ALA A 21 5.17 8.44 -4.15
N ARG A 22 6.47 8.73 -3.94
CA ARG A 22 7.55 7.96 -4.58
C ARG A 22 7.58 6.50 -4.13
N ALA A 23 7.48 6.25 -2.83
CA ALA A 23 7.51 4.90 -2.26
C ALA A 23 6.35 4.03 -2.74
N LEU A 24 5.16 4.61 -2.95
CA LEU A 24 3.97 3.90 -3.42
C LEU A 24 3.82 3.89 -4.94
N GLY A 25 4.69 4.57 -5.69
CA GLY A 25 4.52 4.72 -7.15
C GLY A 25 3.28 5.52 -7.57
N LEU A 26 2.85 6.48 -6.73
CA LEU A 26 1.64 7.28 -6.95
C LEU A 26 1.97 8.75 -7.18
N LYS A 27 1.03 9.50 -7.77
CA LYS A 27 1.14 10.97 -7.81
C LYS A 27 0.91 11.55 -6.41
N LYS A 28 1.64 12.62 -6.03
CA LYS A 28 1.45 13.33 -4.75
C LYS A 28 -0.01 13.72 -4.47
N ARG A 29 -0.77 14.07 -5.51
CA ARG A 29 -2.19 14.42 -5.38
C ARG A 29 -3.04 13.25 -4.86
N VAL A 30 -2.70 12.01 -5.22
CA VAL A 30 -3.39 10.81 -4.75
C VAL A 30 -3.18 10.61 -3.25
N ILE A 31 -1.96 10.86 -2.76
CA ILE A 31 -1.65 10.86 -1.33
C ILE A 31 -2.55 11.84 -0.57
N GLN A 32 -2.75 13.04 -1.11
CA GLN A 32 -3.65 14.03 -0.49
C GLN A 32 -5.11 13.58 -0.47
N TYR A 33 -5.58 12.92 -1.53
CA TYR A 33 -6.93 12.36 -1.58
C TYR A 33 -7.13 11.29 -0.52
N TYR A 34 -6.18 10.37 -0.36
CA TYR A 34 -6.25 9.32 0.65
C TYR A 34 -6.17 9.85 2.08
N GLU A 35 -5.34 10.87 2.36
CA GLU A 35 -5.29 11.48 3.69
C GLU A 35 -6.54 12.28 4.05
N LYS A 36 -7.19 12.90 3.05
CA LYS A 36 -8.43 13.65 3.25
C LYS A 36 -9.67 12.74 3.23
N GLY A 37 -9.56 11.55 2.63
CA GLY A 37 -10.71 10.70 2.31
C GLY A 37 -11.62 11.27 1.23
N LEU A 38 -11.16 12.29 0.48
CA LEU A 38 -11.95 12.99 -0.54
C LEU A 38 -11.18 13.19 -1.84
N ARG A 39 -11.85 12.96 -2.97
CA ARG A 39 -11.44 13.36 -4.33
C ARG A 39 -12.56 14.20 -4.94
N ASP A 40 -12.26 15.45 -5.27
CA ASP A 40 -13.22 16.38 -5.87
C ASP A 40 -14.55 16.44 -5.08
N ASN A 41 -14.42 16.58 -3.75
CA ASN A 41 -15.50 16.56 -2.75
C ASN A 41 -16.31 15.26 -2.64
N ARG A 42 -15.91 14.21 -3.35
CA ARG A 42 -16.51 12.88 -3.22
C ARG A 42 -15.67 11.98 -2.32
N PRO A 43 -16.29 11.16 -1.45
CA PRO A 43 -15.58 10.16 -0.68
C PRO A 43 -14.72 9.25 -1.56
N VAL A 44 -13.48 9.01 -1.16
CA VAL A 44 -12.58 8.06 -1.82
C VAL A 44 -11.98 7.11 -0.79
N ALA A 45 -12.15 5.83 -1.06
CA ALA A 45 -11.53 4.77 -0.27
C ALA A 45 -10.09 4.54 -0.72
N ILE A 46 -9.25 4.11 0.21
CA ILE A 46 -7.89 3.64 -0.07
C ILE A 46 -8.01 2.21 -0.60
N PRO A 47 -7.54 1.90 -1.83
CA PRO A 47 -7.59 0.55 -2.37
C PRO A 47 -6.85 -0.46 -1.50
N LEU A 48 -7.27 -1.73 -1.57
CA LEU A 48 -6.60 -2.83 -0.85
C LEU A 48 -5.12 -2.91 -1.23
N ALA A 49 -4.80 -2.85 -2.52
CA ALA A 49 -3.42 -2.88 -3.02
C ALA A 49 -2.53 -1.80 -2.38
N VAL A 50 -3.06 -0.58 -2.22
CA VAL A 50 -2.34 0.52 -1.56
C VAL A 50 -2.16 0.23 -0.06
N SER A 51 -3.18 -0.31 0.60
CA SER A 51 -3.09 -0.70 2.01
C SER A 51 -2.03 -1.77 2.25
N LEU A 52 -1.94 -2.77 1.35
CA LEU A 52 -0.92 -3.82 1.38
C LEU A 52 0.48 -3.25 1.11
N ALA A 53 0.62 -2.35 0.14
CA ALA A 53 1.88 -1.67 -0.13
C ALA A 53 2.35 -0.84 1.07
N CYS A 54 1.45 -0.13 1.75
CA CYS A 54 1.79 0.58 3.00
C CYS A 54 2.32 -0.38 4.08
N TYR A 55 1.69 -1.55 4.25
CA TYR A 55 2.16 -2.57 5.18
C TYR A 55 3.55 -3.08 4.80
N ALA A 56 3.77 -3.42 3.53
CA ALA A 56 5.07 -3.89 3.04
C ALA A 56 6.19 -2.86 3.30
N ILE A 57 5.95 -1.59 2.96
CA ILE A 57 6.89 -0.49 3.21
C ILE A 57 7.17 -0.32 4.71
N ALA A 58 6.16 -0.45 5.57
CA ALA A 58 6.35 -0.39 7.03
C ALA A 58 7.16 -1.57 7.58
N LYS A 59 7.25 -2.68 6.83
CA LYS A 59 8.11 -3.83 7.12
C LYS A 59 9.49 -3.75 6.43
N GLY A 60 9.82 -2.63 5.79
CA GLY A 60 11.10 -2.45 5.08
C GLY A 60 11.14 -3.11 3.70
N VAL A 61 10.01 -3.60 3.19
CA VAL A 61 9.91 -4.17 1.84
C VAL A 61 9.59 -3.05 0.85
N HIS A 62 10.56 -2.68 0.03
CA HIS A 62 10.45 -1.59 -0.94
C HIS A 62 10.43 -2.06 -2.41
N SER A 63 10.83 -3.30 -2.65
CA SER A 63 10.77 -3.98 -3.94
C SER A 63 10.48 -5.46 -3.71
N TYR A 64 9.83 -6.09 -4.67
CA TYR A 64 9.58 -7.52 -4.66
C TYR A 64 9.86 -8.06 -6.07
N ASP A 65 10.73 -9.05 -6.14
CA ASP A 65 10.95 -9.85 -7.34
C ASP A 65 10.28 -11.20 -7.10
N ALA A 66 9.46 -11.64 -8.06
CA ALA A 66 8.70 -12.87 -8.01
C ALA A 66 9.41 -14.02 -8.74
N SER A 67 10.69 -13.87 -9.08
CA SER A 67 11.48 -14.90 -9.78
C SER A 67 11.60 -16.21 -9.01
N ASP A 68 11.40 -16.19 -7.70
CA ASP A 68 11.38 -17.34 -6.79
C ASP A 68 10.00 -18.03 -6.67
N LEU A 69 8.92 -17.38 -7.11
CA LEU A 69 7.58 -17.98 -7.23
C LEU A 69 7.53 -18.88 -8.47
N THR A 70 8.29 -19.98 -8.44
CA THR A 70 8.12 -21.05 -9.41
C THR A 70 6.79 -21.78 -9.15
N ALA A 71 6.15 -22.25 -10.23
CA ALA A 71 4.78 -22.75 -10.25
C ALA A 71 4.52 -23.98 -9.35
N ASP A 72 5.57 -24.59 -8.80
CA ASP A 72 5.49 -25.80 -7.99
C ASP A 72 5.07 -25.52 -6.54
N THR A 73 5.29 -24.30 -6.03
CA THR A 73 4.99 -23.96 -4.62
C THR A 73 3.48 -23.81 -4.33
N TRP A 74 2.65 -23.52 -5.34
CA TRP A 74 1.20 -23.35 -5.16
C TRP A 74 0.40 -24.66 -5.31
N ARG A 75 0.97 -25.71 -5.93
CA ARG A 75 0.27 -26.98 -6.19
C ARG A 75 0.24 -27.94 -4.99
N GLU A 76 1.04 -27.71 -3.96
CA GLU A 76 1.15 -28.63 -2.80
C GLU A 76 0.16 -28.35 -1.66
N SER A 77 -0.73 -27.36 -1.77
CA SER A 77 -1.77 -27.19 -0.74
C SER A 77 -2.71 -28.40 -0.73
N PRO A 78 -2.78 -29.19 0.37
CA PRO A 78 -3.62 -30.37 0.40
C PRO A 78 -5.08 -29.93 0.28
N LYS A 79 -5.77 -30.47 -0.74
CA LYS A 79 -7.23 -30.39 -0.81
C LYS A 79 -7.75 -31.03 0.49
N LYS A 80 -8.40 -30.24 1.33
CA LYS A 80 -9.10 -30.77 2.52
C LYS A 80 -10.01 -31.93 2.06
N ALA A 81 -9.76 -33.11 2.61
CA ALA A 81 -10.61 -34.29 2.49
C ALA A 81 -11.92 -34.08 3.26
#